data_AF-A0AA48MCR9-F1
#
_entry.id   AF-A0AA48MCR9-F1
#
_cell.length_a   1.000
_cell.length_b   1.000
_cell.length_c   1.000
_cell.angle_alpha   90.00
_cell.angle_beta   90.00
_cell.angle_gamma   90.00
#
_symmetry.space_group_name_H-M   'P 1'
#
loop_
_entity.id
_entity.type
_entity.pdbx_description
1 polymer ?
#
loop_
_entity_poly.entity_id
_entity_poly.type
_entity_poly.pdbx_seq_one_letter_code
_entity_poly.pdbx_strand_id
1 'polypeptide(L)'
;MRETAFEMLEKKIYSEEVFLQRHKSISDKIKETEAAMSRLQNEIEEELRRRKHQQTIVPKVRAVLDSYNSLDDAEQKNHLLKSVIEKVLFIRKKEWTKKDQFEIEVIPRFPI
;
A
#
# COMPACT_ATOMS: atom_id res chain seq x y z
N MET A 1 15.75 -10.21 -31.52
CA MET A 1 15.45 -11.59 -31.05
C MET A 1 14.20 -12.18 -31.69
N ARG A 2 13.09 -11.44 -31.83
CA ARG A 2 11.93 -11.88 -32.66
C ARG A 2 12.28 -11.98 -34.14
N GLU A 3 12.90 -10.95 -34.72
CA GLU A 3 13.32 -10.93 -36.14
C GLU A 3 14.23 -12.11 -36.53
N THR A 4 15.22 -12.44 -35.69
CA THR A 4 16.09 -13.61 -35.89
C THR A 4 15.36 -14.95 -35.94
N ALA A 5 14.22 -15.10 -35.25
CA ALA A 5 13.44 -16.33 -35.32
C ALA A 5 12.66 -16.40 -36.65
N PHE A 6 12.13 -15.27 -37.13
CA PHE A 6 11.46 -15.17 -38.43
C PHE A 6 12.43 -15.44 -39.57
N GLU A 7 13.64 -14.86 -39.53
CA GLU A 7 14.69 -15.11 -40.53
C GLU A 7 15.12 -16.58 -40.60
N MET A 8 15.16 -17.29 -39.47
CA MET A 8 15.50 -18.71 -39.42
C MET A 8 14.38 -19.60 -39.99
N LEU A 9 13.12 -19.20 -39.84
CA LEU A 9 11.99 -19.87 -40.49
C LEU A 9 12.02 -19.63 -42.01
N GLU A 10 12.26 -18.39 -42.45
CA GLU A 10 12.39 -18.04 -43.88
C GLU A 10 13.54 -18.80 -44.56
N LYS A 11 14.65 -19.02 -43.84
CA LYS A 11 15.79 -19.83 -44.30
C LYS A 11 15.56 -21.35 -44.18
N LYS A 12 14.36 -21.80 -43.78
CA LYS A 12 13.98 -23.21 -43.54
C LYS A 12 14.86 -23.95 -42.51
N ILE A 13 15.51 -23.21 -41.62
CA ILE A 13 16.36 -23.77 -40.55
C ILE A 13 15.48 -24.28 -39.39
N TYR A 14 14.31 -23.66 -39.18
CA TYR A 14 13.27 -24.17 -38.28
C TYR A 14 12.10 -24.78 -39.05
N SER A 15 11.45 -25.79 -38.44
CA SER A 15 10.09 -26.15 -38.80
C SER A 15 9.10 -25.10 -38.25
N GLU A 16 7.94 -24.97 -38.89
CA GLU A 16 6.86 -24.07 -38.45
C GLU A 16 6.48 -24.32 -36.99
N GLU A 17 6.49 -25.58 -36.55
CA GLU A 17 6.19 -26.00 -35.18
C GLU A 17 7.22 -25.46 -34.18
N VAL A 18 8.52 -25.58 -34.47
CA VAL A 18 9.60 -25.08 -33.60
C VAL A 18 9.58 -23.55 -33.51
N PHE A 19 9.27 -22.88 -34.62
CA PHE A 19 9.12 -21.42 -34.65
C PHE A 19 7.95 -20.96 -33.77
N LEU A 20 6.77 -21.56 -33.91
CA LEU A 20 5.59 -21.23 -33.10
C LEU A 20 5.84 -21.47 -31.61
N GLN A 21 6.50 -22.57 -31.26
CA GLN A 21 6.84 -22.89 -29.86
C GLN A 21 7.79 -21.84 -29.27
N ARG A 22 8.84 -21.45 -30.00
CA ARG A 22 9.78 -20.41 -29.54
C ARG A 22 9.15 -19.04 -29.49
N HIS A 23 8.32 -18.68 -30.47
CA HIS A 23 7.61 -17.40 -30.48
C HIS A 23 6.69 -17.28 -29.27
N LYS A 24 5.92 -18.33 -28.98
CA LYS A 24 5.06 -18.40 -27.80
C LYS A 24 5.87 -18.28 -26.51
N SER A 25 6.94 -19.07 -26.35
CA SER A 25 7.80 -19.02 -25.16
C SER A 25 8.41 -17.63 -24.92
N ILE A 26 8.87 -16.96 -25.97
CA ILE A 26 9.40 -15.59 -25.86
C ILE A 26 8.29 -14.60 -25.48
N SER A 27 7.12 -14.72 -26.11
CA SER A 27 5.98 -13.85 -25.81
C SER A 27 5.50 -14.01 -24.36
N ASP A 28 5.44 -15.26 -23.87
CA ASP A 28 5.04 -15.56 -22.50
C ASP A 28 6.06 -15.01 -21.49
N LYS A 29 7.37 -15.15 -21.75
CA LYS A 29 8.43 -14.55 -20.93
C LYS A 29 8.38 -13.03 -20.89
N ILE A 30 8.08 -12.38 -22.02
CA ILE A 30 7.91 -10.92 -22.08
C ILE A 30 6.73 -10.51 -21.19
N LYS A 31 5.57 -11.15 -21.34
CA LYS A 31 4.39 -10.86 -20.52
C LYS A 31 4.63 -11.08 -19.04
N GLU A 32 5.30 -12.18 -18.68
CA GLU A 32 5.65 -12.46 -17.28
C GLU A 32 6.58 -11.39 -16.71
N THR A 33 7.58 -10.97 -17.48
CA THR A 33 8.53 -9.92 -17.06
C THR A 33 7.83 -8.57 -16.91
N GLU A 34 6.95 -8.20 -17.85
CA GLU A 34 6.15 -6.96 -17.78
C GLU A 34 5.22 -6.97 -16.56
N ALA A 35 4.55 -8.09 -16.28
CA ALA A 35 3.71 -8.24 -15.09
C ALA A 35 4.53 -8.14 -13.80
N ALA A 36 5.71 -8.74 -13.76
CA ALA A 36 6.63 -8.64 -12.63
C ALA A 36 7.12 -7.20 -12.43
N MET A 37 7.44 -6.48 -13.50
CA MET A 37 7.83 -5.06 -13.44
C MET A 37 6.72 -4.19 -12.87
N SER A 38 5.49 -4.35 -13.36
CA SER A 38 4.34 -3.59 -12.87
C SER A 38 4.08 -3.86 -11.38
N ARG A 39 4.16 -5.13 -10.94
CA ARG A 39 4.04 -5.48 -9.53
C ARG A 39 5.14 -4.81 -8.67
N LEU A 40 6.39 -4.90 -9.10
CA LEU A 40 7.51 -4.29 -8.37
C LEU A 40 7.39 -2.76 -8.30
N GLN A 41 6.91 -2.11 -9.36
CA GLN A 41 6.64 -0.67 -9.36
C GLN A 41 5.59 -0.29 -8.32
N ASN A 42 4.49 -1.05 -8.24
CA ASN A 42 3.45 -0.83 -7.22
C ASN A 42 4.00 -1.06 -5.80
N GLU A 43 4.82 -2.09 -5.60
CA GLU A 43 5.47 -2.36 -4.31
C GLU A 43 6.40 -1.20 -3.89
N ILE A 44 7.18 -0.65 -4.83
CA ILE A 44 8.04 0.51 -4.58
C ILE A 44 7.22 1.74 -4.21
N GLU A 45 6.13 2.01 -4.92
CA GLU A 45 5.24 3.15 -4.62
C GLU A 45 4.64 3.02 -3.21
N GLU A 46 4.17 1.83 -2.84
CA GLU A 46 3.64 1.56 -1.50
C GLU A 46 4.70 1.69 -0.40
N GLU A 47 5.93 1.25 -0.65
CA GLU A 47 7.05 1.45 0.29
C GLU A 47 7.45 2.93 0.42
N LEU A 48 7.48 3.68 -0.68
CA LEU A 48 7.75 5.12 -0.66
C LEU A 48 6.66 5.87 0.12
N ARG A 49 5.39 5.50 -0.08
CA ARG A 49 4.25 6.04 0.67
C ARG A 49 4.40 5.75 2.17
N ARG A 50 4.73 4.51 2.53
CA ARG A 50 4.99 4.10 3.92
C ARG A 50 6.16 4.85 4.56
N ARG A 51 7.29 4.99 3.85
CA ARG A 51 8.44 5.77 4.34
C ARG A 51 8.11 7.24 4.55
N LYS A 52 7.40 7.86 3.59
CA LYS A 52 6.94 9.25 3.73
C LYS A 52 6.00 9.39 4.92
N HIS A 53 5.09 8.44 5.13
CA HIS A 53 4.22 8.41 6.30
C HIS A 53 5.05 8.32 7.59
N GLN A 54 6.00 7.40 7.68
CA GLN A 54 6.87 7.25 8.85
C GLN A 54 7.68 8.52 9.16
N GLN A 55 8.18 9.22 8.14
CA GLN A 55 8.97 10.44 8.36
C GLN A 55 8.14 11.66 8.73
N THR A 56 6.86 11.71 8.36
CA THR A 56 6.04 12.91 8.53
C THR A 56 4.99 12.79 9.63
N ILE A 57 4.33 11.63 9.75
CA ILE A 57 3.17 11.44 10.63
C ILE A 57 3.61 10.92 11.99
N VAL A 58 4.54 9.95 12.04
CA VAL A 58 5.05 9.41 13.32
C VAL A 58 5.62 10.51 14.23
N PRO A 59 6.45 11.47 13.74
CA PRO A 59 6.93 12.56 14.58
C PRO A 59 5.81 13.49 15.06
N LYS A 60 4.81 13.77 14.21
CA LYS A 60 3.65 14.60 14.57
C LYS A 60 2.83 13.97 15.69
N VAL A 61 2.52 12.68 15.57
CA VAL A 61 1.79 11.92 16.60
C VAL A 61 2.59 11.89 17.90
N ARG A 62 3.91 11.65 17.82
CA ARG A 62 4.78 11.70 19.00
C ARG A 62 4.76 13.08 19.67
N ALA A 63 4.94 14.15 18.91
CA ALA A 63 4.91 15.52 19.43
C ALA A 63 3.56 15.86 20.12
N VAL A 64 2.46 15.37 19.56
CA VAL A 64 1.13 15.48 20.17
C VAL A 64 1.07 14.73 21.50
N LEU A 65 1.50 13.47 21.55
CA LEU A 65 1.48 12.67 22.78
C LEU A 65 2.37 13.26 23.88
N ASP A 66 3.56 13.75 23.50
CA ASP A 66 4.51 14.38 24.43
C ASP A 66 3.94 15.68 25.02
N SER A 67 3.31 16.50 24.17
CA SER A 67 2.76 17.79 24.59
C SER A 67 1.43 17.66 25.34
N TYR A 68 0.63 16.63 25.04
CA TYR A 68 -0.72 16.48 25.61
C TYR A 68 -0.73 16.43 27.14
N ASN A 69 0.22 15.71 27.75
CA ASN A 69 0.30 15.58 29.21
C ASN A 69 0.84 16.85 29.90
N SER A 70 1.55 17.72 29.17
CA SER A 70 2.08 18.98 29.70
C SER A 70 1.09 20.14 29.67
N LEU A 71 -0.01 20.02 28.94
CA LEU A 71 -1.04 21.04 28.87
C LEU A 71 -2.00 20.88 30.05
N ASP A 72 -2.41 21.99 30.67
CA ASP A 72 -3.45 21.99 31.70
C ASP A 72 -4.82 22.37 31.12
N ASP A 73 -4.81 23.19 30.07
CA ASP A 73 -6.03 23.68 29.42
C ASP A 73 -6.71 22.62 28.55
N ALA A 74 -8.00 22.42 28.79
CA ALA A 74 -8.84 21.46 28.09
C ALA A 74 -9.08 21.85 26.63
N GLU A 75 -9.11 23.15 26.31
CA GLU A 75 -9.29 23.63 24.93
C GLU A 75 -8.06 23.29 24.08
N GLN A 76 -6.86 23.62 24.58
CA GLN A 76 -5.60 23.29 23.92
C GLN A 76 -5.42 21.78 23.73
N LYS A 77 -5.77 20.96 24.73
CA LYS A 77 -5.78 19.49 24.61
C LYS A 77 -6.68 19.00 23.48
N ASN A 78 -7.88 19.55 23.39
CA ASN A 78 -8.84 19.19 22.33
C ASN A 78 -8.33 19.61 20.95
N HIS A 79 -7.75 20.80 20.83
CA HIS A 79 -7.15 21.25 19.57
C HIS A 79 -6.02 20.32 19.13
N LEU A 80 -5.15 19.93 20.08
CA LEU A 80 -4.03 19.04 19.83
C LEU A 80 -4.48 17.64 19.39
N LEU A 81 -5.45 17.02 20.07
CA LEU A 81 -6.01 15.73 19.66
C LEU A 81 -6.69 15.80 18.30
N LYS A 82 -7.44 16.88 18.06
CA LYS A 82 -8.05 17.11 16.75
C LYS A 82 -7.00 17.25 15.66
N SER A 83 -5.75 17.64 15.91
CA SER A 83 -4.75 17.71 14.84
C SER A 83 -4.39 16.35 14.23
N VAL A 84 -4.56 15.25 14.99
CA VAL A 84 -4.18 13.89 14.58
C VAL A 84 -5.36 12.95 14.40
N ILE A 85 -6.47 13.16 15.13
CA ILE A 85 -7.67 12.32 15.09
C ILE A 85 -8.72 12.99 14.20
N GLU A 86 -9.28 12.22 13.26
CA GLU A 86 -10.40 12.66 12.42
C GLU A 86 -11.72 12.44 13.13
N LYS A 87 -11.95 11.21 13.61
CA LYS A 87 -13.15 10.83 14.34
C LYS A 87 -12.87 9.66 15.28
N VAL A 88 -13.74 9.52 16.27
CA VAL A 88 -13.73 8.41 17.22
C VAL A 88 -15.11 7.77 17.18
N LEU A 89 -15.16 6.48 16.88
CA LEU A 89 -16.40 5.71 16.87
C LEU A 89 -16.54 5.05 18.23
N PHE A 90 -17.66 5.34 18.89
CA PHE A 90 -18.08 4.64 20.09
C PHE A 90 -19.10 3.58 19.70
N ILE A 91 -18.75 2.33 19.91
CA ILE A 91 -19.59 1.19 19.56
C ILE A 91 -20.08 0.58 20.87
N ARG A 92 -21.41 0.46 20.99
CA ARG A 92 -22.07 -0.25 22.09
C ARG A 92 -23.14 -1.17 21.53
N LYS A 93 -22.96 -2.47 21.75
CA LYS A 93 -23.88 -3.51 21.28
C LYS A 93 -25.05 -3.65 22.25
N LYS A 94 -26.24 -4.01 21.74
CA LYS A 94 -27.46 -4.10 22.54
C LYS A 94 -27.43 -5.29 23.52
N GLU A 95 -26.65 -6.30 23.19
CA GLU A 95 -26.46 -7.52 23.98
C GLU A 95 -25.54 -7.29 25.20
N TRP A 96 -24.89 -6.13 25.29
CA TRP A 96 -23.99 -5.78 26.38
C TRP A 96 -24.75 -5.22 27.58
N THR A 97 -24.71 -5.97 28.68
CA THR A 97 -25.44 -5.70 29.92
C THR A 97 -24.64 -4.91 30.93
N LYS A 98 -23.30 -4.96 30.85
CA LYS A 98 -22.43 -4.19 31.76
C LYS A 98 -22.17 -2.79 31.20
N LYS A 99 -22.01 -1.80 32.09
CA LYS A 99 -21.81 -0.38 31.70
C LYS A 99 -20.46 -0.10 31.05
N ASP A 100 -19.47 -0.92 31.35
CA ASP A 100 -18.09 -0.87 30.88
C ASP A 100 -17.86 -1.66 29.57
N GLN A 101 -18.90 -2.30 29.03
CA GLN A 101 -18.84 -2.95 27.73
C GLN A 101 -19.06 -1.91 26.63
N PHE A 102 -17.95 -1.48 26.02
CA PHE A 102 -17.94 -0.64 24.84
C PHE A 102 -16.66 -0.90 24.02
N GLU A 103 -16.72 -0.59 22.74
CA GLU A 103 -15.57 -0.57 21.84
C GLU A 103 -15.33 0.89 21.41
N ILE A 104 -14.07 1.28 21.32
CA ILE A 104 -13.67 2.57 20.77
C ILE A 104 -12.76 2.31 19.57
N GLU A 105 -13.13 2.86 18.43
CA GLU A 105 -12.29 2.88 17.25
C GLU A 105 -11.85 4.32 16.96
N VAL A 106 -10.54 4.56 16.95
CA VAL A 106 -9.97 5.88 16.69
C VAL A 106 -9.50 5.92 15.25
N ILE A 107 -10.04 6.86 14.47
CA ILE A 107 -9.71 7.04 13.06
C ILE A 107 -8.81 8.28 12.93
N PRO A 108 -7.53 8.11 12.56
CA PRO A 108 -6.60 9.22 12.34
C PRO A 108 -6.97 10.05 11.10
N ARG A 109 -6.53 11.32 11.06
CA ARG A 109 -6.66 12.20 9.86
C ARG A 109 -5.72 11.83 8.71
N PHE A 110 -4.84 10.87 8.92
CA PHE A 110 -3.86 10.46 7.93
C PHE A 110 -4.12 9.00 7.56
N PRO A 111 -3.93 8.63 6.28
CA PRO A 111 -4.09 7.24 5.86
C PRO A 111 -3.03 6.38 6.57
N ILE A 112 -3.49 5.40 7.35
CA ILE A 112 -2.67 4.39 8.02
C ILE A 112 -2.11 3.40 7.00
#